data_AF-A0A9E1PCM7-F1
#
_entry.id   AF-A0A9E1PCM7-F1
#
_cell.length_a   1.000
_cell.length_b   1.000
_cell.length_c   1.000
_cell.angle_alpha   90.00
_cell.angle_beta   90.00
_cell.angle_gamma   90.00
#
_symmetry.space_group_name_H-M   'P 1'
#
loop_
_entity.id
_entity.type
_entity.pdbx_description
1 polymer ?
#
loop_
_entity_poly.entity_id
_entity_poly.type
_entity_poly.pdbx_seq_one_letter_code
_entity_poly.pdbx_strand_id
1 'polypeptide(L)'
;MIVDCHTRIWSDARQLGQEAAAVLRKGTPETWALESGDAAAHGREMSCVDIALVLGLRADLVGANVPNELIAEFVGRDPQRRVGIAGIDPIAQTVDQDVQTALQLGMSGITVSPALAGVHPTHSAAMKIYEFCCEHSLPIIVTMPHPIPSSAILEFARPVHWDEVSRTFPKLRILFTQMGYPWIDELLVLAGKHEHVFAEVSGVATRPWQLFNALSTASSLGVMDRLLFGSGFPLSTPQQAIESLYSVNVSVKGTPLPSISRSLVKEIVERDALHCLGIPSILTGNNTSRVNNDTTTYNPANNASN
;
A
#
# COMPACT_ATOMS: atom_id res chain seq x y z
N MET A 1 -16.95 -3.61 5.37
CA MET A 1 -15.65 -3.29 5.98
C MET A 1 -14.95 -2.33 5.05
N ILE A 2 -14.41 -1.23 5.55
CA ILE A 2 -13.64 -0.25 4.77
C ILE A 2 -12.18 -0.34 5.19
N VAL A 3 -11.31 -0.68 4.25
CA VAL A 3 -9.87 -0.78 4.47
C VAL A 3 -9.19 0.33 3.68
N ASP A 4 -8.52 1.24 4.37
CA ASP A 4 -7.66 2.23 3.74
C ASP A 4 -6.28 1.59 3.48
N CYS A 5 -6.03 1.22 2.23
CA CYS A 5 -4.79 0.52 1.88
C CYS A 5 -3.57 1.45 1.69
N HIS A 6 -3.71 2.76 1.88
CA HIS A 6 -2.63 3.70 1.67
C HIS A 6 -2.70 4.89 2.65
N THR A 7 -1.98 4.75 3.77
CA THR A 7 -1.70 5.84 4.70
C THR A 7 -0.22 5.89 5.03
N ARG A 8 0.27 7.06 5.43
CA ARG A 8 1.66 7.26 5.89
C ARG A 8 1.71 8.06 7.17
N ILE A 9 2.80 7.87 7.89
CA ILE A 9 3.20 8.73 9.00
C ILE A 9 4.68 9.07 8.89
N TRP A 10 5.08 10.20 9.44
CA TRP A 10 6.47 10.57 9.64
C TRP A 10 6.57 11.53 10.83
N SER A 11 7.67 11.45 11.56
CA SER A 11 7.97 12.38 12.66
C SER A 11 8.67 13.65 12.16
N ASP A 12 9.33 13.58 11.01
CA ASP A 12 10.10 14.69 10.44
C ASP A 12 10.03 14.63 8.92
N ALA A 13 9.72 15.76 8.26
CA ALA A 13 9.66 15.84 6.80
C ALA A 13 10.97 15.41 6.13
N ARG A 14 12.13 15.54 6.80
CA ARG A 14 13.43 15.07 6.30
C ARG A 14 13.49 13.55 6.09
N GLN A 15 12.60 12.79 6.73
CA GLN A 15 12.46 11.35 6.48
C GLN A 15 11.95 11.04 5.06
N LEU A 16 11.37 12.03 4.37
CA LEU A 16 10.98 11.91 2.96
C LEU A 16 12.12 12.27 1.99
N GLY A 17 13.30 12.62 2.50
CA GLY A 17 14.44 13.12 1.72
C GLY A 17 14.54 14.64 1.74
N GLN A 18 15.76 15.17 1.52
CA GLN A 18 16.04 16.61 1.66
C GLN A 18 15.26 17.47 0.66
N GLU A 19 15.16 17.01 -0.59
CA GLU A 19 14.45 17.71 -1.66
C GLU A 19 12.94 17.75 -1.39
N ALA A 20 12.35 16.61 -1.03
CA ALA A 20 10.93 16.55 -0.69
C ALA A 20 10.61 17.42 0.53
N ALA A 21 11.44 17.36 1.57
CA ALA A 21 11.31 18.22 2.75
C ALA A 21 11.47 19.71 2.43
N ALA A 22 12.30 20.07 1.45
CA ALA A 22 12.46 21.45 1.01
C ALA A 22 11.23 21.94 0.23
N VAL A 23 10.60 21.08 -0.58
CA VAL A 23 9.35 21.40 -1.28
C VAL A 23 8.20 21.57 -0.30
N LEU A 24 8.03 20.65 0.66
CA LEU A 24 6.99 20.75 1.68
C LEU A 24 7.10 22.05 2.50
N ARG A 25 8.31 22.45 2.91
CA ARG A 25 8.56 23.69 3.66
C ARG A 25 8.26 24.98 2.89
N LYS A 26 8.34 24.95 1.56
CA LYS A 26 8.03 26.13 0.71
C LYS A 26 6.53 26.39 0.56
N GLY A 27 5.69 25.48 1.05
CA GLY A 27 4.27 25.45 0.73
C GLY A 27 4.07 24.80 -0.63
N THR A 28 3.20 23.80 -0.65
CA THR A 28 2.81 23.10 -1.87
C THR A 28 1.48 23.67 -2.40
N PRO A 29 1.12 23.44 -3.67
CA PRO A 29 -0.28 23.62 -4.09
C PRO A 29 -1.20 22.82 -3.15
N GLU A 30 -2.42 23.30 -2.90
CA GLU A 30 -3.43 22.67 -2.01
C GLU A 30 -3.69 21.17 -2.29
N THR A 31 -3.18 20.63 -3.39
CA THR A 31 -3.32 19.25 -3.86
C THR A 31 -2.13 18.33 -3.53
N TRP A 32 -1.15 18.76 -2.74
CA TRP A 32 -0.01 17.93 -2.28
C TRP A 32 -0.01 17.78 -0.75
N ALA A 33 0.75 16.82 -0.24
CA ALA A 33 0.68 16.36 1.15
C ALA A 33 0.81 17.49 2.19
N LEU A 34 0.03 17.40 3.27
CA LEU A 34 0.14 18.30 4.43
C LEU A 34 1.54 18.22 5.07
N GLU A 35 1.95 19.29 5.74
CA GLU A 35 3.28 19.45 6.35
C GLU A 35 3.60 18.40 7.44
N SER A 36 2.58 17.78 8.05
CA SER A 36 2.77 16.71 9.03
C SER A 36 1.87 15.48 8.78
N GLY A 37 2.50 14.31 8.68
CA GLY A 37 1.87 13.01 8.84
C GLY A 37 1.93 12.56 10.30
N ASP A 38 1.51 13.43 11.23
CA ASP A 38 1.57 13.14 12.66
C ASP A 38 0.70 11.93 13.02
N ALA A 39 1.27 11.02 13.81
CA ALA A 39 0.62 9.84 14.35
C ALA A 39 -0.71 10.17 15.08
N ALA A 40 -0.77 11.29 15.80
CA ALA A 40 -2.00 11.69 16.49
C ALA A 40 -3.08 12.17 15.51
N ALA A 41 -2.69 12.86 14.42
CA ALA A 41 -3.61 13.24 13.36
C ALA A 41 -4.15 12.00 12.64
N HIS A 42 -3.27 11.06 12.27
CA HIS A 42 -3.68 9.78 11.67
C HIS A 42 -4.76 9.09 12.53
N GLY A 43 -4.52 8.94 13.83
CA GLY A 43 -5.48 8.29 14.74
C GLY A 43 -6.86 8.94 14.79
N ARG A 44 -6.96 10.26 14.62
CA ARG A 44 -8.25 10.99 14.58
C ARG A 44 -8.98 10.80 13.25
N GLU A 45 -8.25 10.91 12.15
CA GLU A 45 -8.82 10.89 10.79
C GLU A 45 -9.24 9.48 10.33
N MET A 46 -8.63 8.42 10.89
CA MET A 46 -8.98 7.04 10.56
C MET A 46 -10.29 6.55 11.21
N SER A 47 -11.10 7.42 11.82
CA SER A 47 -12.33 7.00 12.52
C SER A 47 -13.40 6.40 11.59
N CYS A 48 -13.43 6.77 10.31
CA CYS A 48 -14.40 6.29 9.33
C CYS A 48 -13.97 5.03 8.55
N VAL A 49 -12.80 4.45 8.88
CA VAL A 49 -12.31 3.20 8.28
C VAL A 49 -12.11 2.14 9.36
N ASP A 50 -12.30 0.87 9.00
CA ASP A 50 -12.13 -0.24 9.94
C ASP A 50 -10.65 -0.54 10.15
N ILE A 51 -9.86 -0.52 9.07
CA ILE A 51 -8.44 -0.87 9.05
C ILE A 51 -7.66 0.12 8.18
N ALA A 52 -6.47 0.52 8.62
CA ALA A 52 -5.53 1.34 7.86
C ALA A 52 -4.18 0.63 7.67
N LEU A 53 -3.70 0.56 6.42
CA LEU A 53 -2.34 0.15 6.09
C LEU A 53 -1.41 1.35 6.21
N VAL A 54 -0.38 1.21 7.03
CA VAL A 54 0.63 2.24 7.29
C VAL A 54 1.89 1.89 6.52
N LEU A 55 2.14 2.63 5.43
CA LEU A 55 3.24 2.36 4.52
C LEU A 55 4.53 3.02 4.99
N GLY A 56 5.57 2.21 5.19
CA GLY A 56 6.94 2.68 5.30
C GLY A 56 7.50 3.20 3.96
N LEU A 57 8.64 3.87 4.03
CA LEU A 57 9.33 4.40 2.85
C LEU A 57 10.83 4.29 3.08
N ARG A 58 11.54 3.67 2.14
CA ARG A 58 12.99 3.74 2.07
C ARG A 58 13.44 3.82 0.61
N ALA A 59 14.30 4.79 0.33
CA ALA A 59 14.93 5.00 -0.97
C ALA A 59 16.22 5.81 -0.77
N ASP A 60 17.35 5.13 -0.81
CA ASP A 60 18.65 5.66 -0.40
C ASP A 60 19.14 6.73 -1.40
N LEU A 61 18.82 6.60 -2.70
CA LEU A 61 19.18 7.57 -3.75
C LEU A 61 18.68 8.99 -3.43
N VAL A 62 17.45 9.12 -2.93
CA VAL A 62 16.85 10.43 -2.57
C VAL A 62 16.99 10.77 -1.08
N GLY A 63 17.65 9.90 -0.31
CA GLY A 63 17.80 10.02 1.14
C GLY A 63 16.48 9.91 1.91
N ALA A 64 15.47 9.24 1.35
CA ALA A 64 14.20 9.01 2.04
C ALA A 64 14.30 7.75 2.90
N ASN A 65 13.99 7.90 4.19
CA ASN A 65 13.96 6.80 5.14
C ASN A 65 12.99 7.12 6.29
N VAL A 66 11.84 6.44 6.29
CA VAL A 66 10.93 6.31 7.43
C VAL A 66 11.21 4.95 8.08
N PRO A 67 11.83 4.90 9.27
CA PRO A 67 12.25 3.65 9.89
C PRO A 67 11.08 2.69 10.09
N ASN A 68 11.29 1.41 9.79
CA ASN A 68 10.27 0.38 9.96
C ASN A 68 9.88 0.22 11.44
N GLU A 69 10.80 0.47 12.37
CA GLU A 69 10.56 0.46 13.81
C GLU A 69 9.55 1.53 14.23
N LEU A 70 9.61 2.72 13.61
CA LEU A 70 8.64 3.80 13.85
C LEU A 70 7.24 3.38 13.40
N ILE A 71 7.13 2.73 12.23
CA ILE A 71 5.87 2.18 11.75
C ILE A 71 5.34 1.09 12.68
N ALA A 72 6.21 0.16 13.11
CA ALA A 72 5.84 -0.94 13.99
C ALA A 72 5.36 -0.45 15.36
N GLU A 73 6.06 0.52 15.95
CA GLU A 73 5.67 1.14 17.22
C GLU A 73 4.30 1.80 17.10
N PHE A 74 4.06 2.53 16.00
CA PHE A 74 2.78 3.17 15.76
C PHE A 74 1.66 2.13 15.62
N VAL A 75 1.84 1.12 14.76
CA VAL A 75 0.87 0.04 14.54
C VAL A 75 0.57 -0.70 15.83
N GLY A 76 1.58 -0.98 16.66
CA GLY A 76 1.44 -1.69 17.93
C GLY A 76 0.56 -0.98 18.98
N ARG A 77 0.27 0.32 18.80
CA ARG A 77 -0.66 1.05 19.68
C ARG A 77 -2.14 0.73 19.42
N ASP A 78 -2.50 0.17 18.26
CA ASP A 78 -3.86 -0.29 17.89
C ASP A 78 -3.75 -1.34 16.78
N PRO A 79 -3.26 -2.54 17.10
CA PRO A 79 -3.00 -3.60 16.13
C PRO A 79 -4.28 -4.24 15.57
N GLN A 80 -5.46 -3.88 16.10
CA GLN A 80 -6.75 -4.35 15.59
C GLN A 80 -7.25 -3.52 14.40
N ARG A 81 -6.72 -2.30 14.23
CA ARG A 81 -7.13 -1.37 13.18
C ARG A 81 -5.98 -0.90 12.31
N ARG A 82 -4.74 -1.31 12.59
CA ARG A 82 -3.56 -0.90 11.83
C ARG A 82 -2.72 -2.09 11.40
N VAL A 83 -2.22 -2.01 10.17
CA VAL A 83 -1.32 -2.99 9.58
C VAL A 83 -0.09 -2.28 9.06
N GLY A 84 1.10 -2.71 9.48
CA GLY A 84 2.37 -2.13 9.03
C GLY A 84 2.88 -2.78 7.75
N ILE A 85 3.34 -1.96 6.81
CA ILE A 85 3.99 -2.39 5.57
C ILE A 85 5.40 -1.81 5.55
N ALA A 86 6.42 -2.64 5.40
CA ALA A 86 7.81 -2.24 5.51
C ALA A 86 8.28 -1.43 4.30
N GLY A 87 8.98 -0.32 4.49
CA GLY A 87 9.70 0.35 3.40
C GLY A 87 11.04 -0.33 3.15
N ILE A 88 11.29 -0.77 1.91
CA ILE A 88 12.55 -1.43 1.53
C ILE A 88 13.09 -0.77 0.26
N ASP A 89 14.38 -0.44 0.28
CA ASP A 89 15.14 -0.14 -0.92
C ASP A 89 15.79 -1.44 -1.45
N PRO A 90 15.41 -1.92 -2.64
CA PRO A 90 15.90 -3.21 -3.13
C PRO A 90 17.39 -3.26 -3.48
N ILE A 91 18.07 -2.12 -3.56
CA ILE A 91 19.51 -2.02 -3.86
C ILE A 91 20.33 -1.52 -2.66
N ALA A 92 19.69 -1.32 -1.50
CA ALA A 92 20.41 -1.01 -0.28
C ALA A 92 21.41 -2.14 0.06
N GLN A 93 22.59 -1.76 0.55
CA GLN A 93 23.58 -2.72 1.03
C GLN A 93 23.08 -3.57 2.20
N THR A 94 22.10 -3.05 2.94
CA THR A 94 21.48 -3.69 4.12
C THR A 94 20.20 -4.45 3.80
N VAL A 95 19.84 -4.60 2.51
CA VAL A 95 18.50 -5.09 2.12
C VAL A 95 18.11 -6.41 2.78
N ASP A 96 19.03 -7.37 2.90
CA ASP A 96 18.77 -8.66 3.55
C ASP A 96 18.44 -8.48 5.05
N GLN A 97 19.16 -7.60 5.73
CA GLN A 97 18.90 -7.26 7.13
C GLN A 97 17.57 -6.50 7.28
N ASP A 98 17.28 -5.57 6.36
CA ASP A 98 16.05 -4.77 6.39
C ASP A 98 14.80 -5.65 6.23
N VAL A 99 14.87 -6.64 5.33
CA VAL A 99 13.81 -7.64 5.14
C VAL A 99 13.65 -8.54 6.37
N GLN A 100 14.76 -9.00 6.97
CA GLN A 100 14.70 -9.78 8.22
C GLN A 100 14.08 -8.97 9.37
N THR A 101 14.48 -7.71 9.52
CA THR A 101 13.91 -6.81 10.52
C THR A 101 12.41 -6.60 10.27
N ALA A 102 11.98 -6.41 9.02
CA ALA A 102 10.56 -6.29 8.67
C ALA A 102 9.74 -7.52 9.13
N LEU A 103 10.26 -8.74 8.94
CA LEU A 103 9.62 -9.95 9.45
C LEU A 103 9.54 -9.98 10.98
N GLN A 104 10.63 -9.62 11.66
CA GLN A 104 10.68 -9.59 13.13
C GLN A 104 9.69 -8.58 13.73
N LEU A 105 9.49 -7.46 13.04
CA LEU A 105 8.51 -6.43 13.42
C LEU A 105 7.06 -6.81 13.08
N GLY A 106 6.81 -7.96 12.44
CA GLY A 106 5.47 -8.40 12.07
C GLY A 106 4.85 -7.61 10.90
N MET A 107 5.68 -7.04 10.02
CA MET A 107 5.19 -6.32 8.85
C MET A 107 4.49 -7.27 7.88
N SER A 108 3.36 -6.83 7.34
CA SER A 108 2.47 -7.66 6.52
C SER A 108 2.62 -7.44 5.01
N GLY A 109 3.70 -6.79 4.59
CA GLY A 109 4.00 -6.51 3.19
C GLY A 109 5.22 -5.61 3.05
N ILE A 110 5.62 -5.35 1.81
CA ILE A 110 6.75 -4.49 1.48
C ILE A 110 6.32 -3.39 0.52
N THR A 111 6.72 -2.15 0.83
CA THR A 111 6.62 -0.98 -0.03
C THR A 111 7.95 -0.76 -0.73
N VAL A 112 7.90 -0.58 -2.05
CA VAL A 112 9.07 -0.21 -2.89
C VAL A 112 8.77 1.04 -3.70
N SER A 113 9.80 1.86 -3.92
CA SER A 113 9.70 3.06 -4.77
C SER A 113 10.77 3.04 -5.86
N PRO A 114 10.57 2.32 -6.98
CA PRO A 114 11.60 2.15 -8.01
C PRO A 114 12.22 3.46 -8.52
N ALA A 115 11.39 4.49 -8.77
CA ALA A 115 11.87 5.80 -9.19
C ALA A 115 12.72 6.52 -8.14
N LEU A 116 12.34 6.43 -6.86
CA LEU A 116 13.07 7.08 -5.77
C LEU A 116 14.35 6.30 -5.40
N ALA A 117 14.35 4.98 -5.54
CA ALA A 117 15.52 4.14 -5.30
C ALA A 117 16.48 4.13 -6.51
N GLY A 118 16.02 4.59 -7.69
CA GLY A 118 16.82 4.56 -8.91
C GLY A 118 17.07 3.14 -9.43
N VAL A 119 16.11 2.24 -9.22
CA VAL A 119 16.20 0.85 -9.62
C VAL A 119 15.09 0.50 -10.60
N HIS A 120 15.45 -0.08 -11.75
CA HIS A 120 14.46 -0.61 -12.67
C HIS A 120 13.73 -1.81 -12.02
N PRO A 121 12.40 -1.96 -12.16
CA PRO A 121 11.66 -3.06 -11.52
C PRO A 121 12.23 -4.46 -11.81
N THR A 122 12.76 -4.70 -13.01
CA THR A 122 13.36 -6.01 -13.38
C THR A 122 14.84 -6.16 -13.04
N HIS A 123 15.43 -5.20 -12.32
CA HIS A 123 16.80 -5.32 -11.85
C HIS A 123 16.94 -6.55 -10.95
N SER A 124 18.03 -7.32 -11.10
CA SER A 124 18.20 -8.61 -10.40
C SER A 124 18.08 -8.50 -8.88
N ALA A 125 18.51 -7.39 -8.28
CA ALA A 125 18.34 -7.16 -6.84
C ALA A 125 16.86 -6.98 -6.45
N ALA A 126 16.08 -6.24 -7.25
CA ALA A 126 14.65 -6.06 -7.03
C ALA A 126 13.87 -7.37 -7.23
N MET A 127 14.22 -8.13 -8.27
CA MET A 127 13.60 -9.44 -8.54
C MET A 127 13.78 -10.43 -7.40
N LYS A 128 14.92 -10.41 -6.68
CA LYS A 128 15.11 -11.24 -5.46
C LYS A 128 14.14 -10.88 -4.34
N ILE A 129 13.85 -9.58 -4.15
CA ILE A 129 12.86 -9.14 -3.16
C ILE A 129 11.46 -9.59 -3.56
N TYR A 130 11.14 -9.55 -4.85
CA TYR A 130 9.85 -10.00 -5.36
C TYR A 130 9.67 -11.51 -5.27
N GLU A 131 10.72 -12.29 -5.53
CA GLU A 131 10.77 -13.73 -5.30
C GLU A 131 10.49 -14.06 -3.82
N PHE A 132 11.24 -13.42 -2.91
CA PHE A 132 11.04 -13.57 -1.47
C PHE A 132 9.60 -13.24 -1.05
N CYS A 133 9.05 -12.12 -1.53
CA CYS A 133 7.67 -11.73 -1.23
C CYS A 133 6.66 -12.75 -1.77
N CYS A 134 6.90 -13.29 -2.96
CA CYS A 134 6.06 -14.32 -3.56
C CYS A 134 6.07 -15.61 -2.72
N GLU A 135 7.23 -16.04 -2.23
CA GLU A 135 7.39 -17.24 -1.39
C GLU A 135 6.71 -17.07 -0.03
N HIS A 136 6.81 -15.88 0.57
CA HIS A 136 6.26 -15.57 1.88
C HIS A 136 4.81 -15.03 1.84
N SER A 137 4.18 -14.97 0.66
CA SER A 137 2.84 -14.39 0.47
C SER A 137 2.72 -12.95 0.96
N LEU A 138 3.79 -12.17 0.86
CA LEU A 138 3.81 -10.75 1.19
C LEU A 138 3.46 -9.93 -0.05
N PRO A 139 2.49 -9.00 0.02
CA PRO A 139 2.21 -8.10 -1.09
C PRO A 139 3.32 -7.07 -1.26
N ILE A 140 3.52 -6.64 -2.50
CA ILE A 140 4.34 -5.50 -2.87
C ILE A 140 3.45 -4.29 -3.10
N ILE A 141 3.76 -3.17 -2.45
CA ILE A 141 3.11 -1.88 -2.68
C ILE A 141 4.09 -0.97 -3.42
N VAL A 142 3.79 -0.69 -4.68
CA VAL A 142 4.59 0.15 -5.57
C VAL A 142 4.15 1.59 -5.37
N THR A 143 5.04 2.43 -4.88
CA THR A 143 4.71 3.82 -4.58
C THR A 143 5.63 4.84 -5.22
N MET A 144 5.06 6.01 -5.48
CA MET A 144 5.77 7.23 -5.87
C MET A 144 5.20 8.41 -5.06
N PRO A 145 5.65 8.59 -3.80
CA PRO A 145 5.11 9.64 -2.95
C PRO A 145 5.41 11.03 -3.54
N HIS A 146 4.48 11.96 -3.34
CA HIS A 146 4.66 13.36 -3.70
C HIS A 146 5.02 14.17 -2.44
N PRO A 147 5.85 15.22 -2.56
CA PRO A 147 6.49 15.73 -3.78
C PRO A 147 7.61 14.82 -4.30
N ILE A 148 7.71 14.69 -5.63
CA ILE A 148 8.73 13.86 -6.29
C ILE A 148 10.06 14.63 -6.33
N PRO A 149 11.15 14.10 -5.76
CA PRO A 149 12.48 14.72 -5.85
C PRO A 149 12.98 14.84 -7.29
N SER A 150 13.82 15.83 -7.58
CA SER A 150 14.42 16.01 -8.91
C SER A 150 15.44 14.92 -9.26
N SER A 151 16.01 14.28 -8.23
CA SER A 151 16.88 13.11 -8.33
C SER A 151 16.14 11.81 -8.65
N ALA A 152 14.81 11.76 -8.55
CA ALA A 152 14.04 10.55 -8.84
C ALA A 152 14.01 10.26 -10.36
N ILE A 153 14.12 8.97 -10.71
CA ILE A 153 14.11 8.50 -12.09
C ILE A 153 12.68 8.09 -12.46
N LEU A 154 11.91 9.04 -12.99
CA LEU A 154 10.48 8.85 -13.31
C LEU A 154 10.20 7.63 -14.21
N GLU A 155 11.10 7.31 -15.14
CA GLU A 155 10.96 6.14 -16.01
C GLU A 155 10.72 4.86 -15.21
N PHE A 156 11.40 4.68 -14.08
CA PHE A 156 11.28 3.47 -13.27
C PHE A 156 9.95 3.38 -12.51
N ALA A 157 9.18 4.45 -12.40
CA ALA A 157 7.83 4.42 -11.85
C ALA A 157 6.76 3.97 -12.86
N ARG A 158 7.08 3.79 -14.15
CA ARG A 158 6.09 3.38 -15.15
C ARG A 158 5.55 1.98 -14.87
N PRO A 159 4.22 1.79 -14.81
CA PRO A 159 3.61 0.48 -14.57
C PRO A 159 4.02 -0.58 -15.59
N VAL A 160 4.25 -0.22 -16.86
CA VAL A 160 4.60 -1.18 -17.91
C VAL A 160 5.84 -2.04 -17.58
N HIS A 161 6.79 -1.51 -16.81
CA HIS A 161 7.99 -2.25 -16.40
C HIS A 161 7.71 -3.42 -15.45
N TRP A 162 6.51 -3.47 -14.85
CA TRP A 162 6.06 -4.54 -13.97
C TRP A 162 5.41 -5.71 -14.70
N ASP A 163 5.26 -5.65 -16.03
CA ASP A 163 4.75 -6.77 -16.82
C ASP A 163 5.62 -8.02 -16.69
N GLU A 164 6.94 -7.86 -16.75
CA GLU A 164 7.88 -8.97 -16.60
C GLU A 164 7.88 -9.53 -15.18
N VAL A 165 7.80 -8.66 -14.16
CA VAL A 165 7.66 -9.07 -12.76
C VAL A 165 6.42 -9.94 -12.58
N SER A 166 5.27 -9.49 -13.10
CA SER A 166 3.99 -10.19 -12.99
C SER A 166 3.96 -11.51 -13.79
N ARG A 167 4.65 -11.59 -14.94
CA ARG A 167 4.82 -12.85 -15.68
C ARG A 167 5.73 -13.84 -14.96
N THR A 168 6.74 -13.34 -14.24
CA THR A 168 7.73 -14.17 -13.55
C THR A 168 7.17 -14.70 -12.22
N PHE A 169 6.44 -13.85 -11.50
CA PHE A 169 5.82 -14.18 -10.21
C PHE A 169 4.30 -14.02 -10.29
N PRO A 170 3.57 -14.90 -11.00
CA PRO A 170 2.13 -14.73 -11.24
C PRO A 170 1.27 -14.82 -9.98
N LYS A 171 1.82 -15.31 -8.86
CA LYS A 171 1.16 -15.34 -7.54
C LYS A 171 1.47 -14.12 -6.67
N LEU A 172 2.43 -13.28 -7.08
CA LEU A 172 2.79 -12.08 -6.33
C LEU A 172 1.67 -11.06 -6.44
N ARG A 173 1.21 -10.58 -5.29
CA ARG A 173 0.19 -9.54 -5.20
C ARG A 173 0.86 -8.17 -5.20
N ILE A 174 0.47 -7.33 -6.15
CA ILE A 174 1.09 -6.03 -6.38
C ILE A 174 -0.01 -4.96 -6.31
N LEU A 175 0.19 -3.96 -5.46
CA LEU A 175 -0.65 -2.78 -5.38
C LEU A 175 0.11 -1.56 -5.86
N PHE A 176 -0.44 -0.84 -6.83
CA PHE A 176 0.08 0.45 -7.23
C PHE A 176 -0.65 1.58 -6.52
N THR A 177 0.11 2.50 -5.94
CA THR A 177 -0.47 3.71 -5.36
C THR A 177 -0.89 4.70 -6.43
N GLN A 178 -1.90 5.51 -6.12
CA GLN A 178 -2.39 6.65 -6.90
C GLN A 178 -2.81 6.33 -8.33
N MET A 179 -3.34 5.11 -8.53
CA MET A 179 -3.59 4.51 -9.84
C MET A 179 -2.42 4.64 -10.82
N GLY A 180 -1.18 4.65 -10.32
CA GLY A 180 0.01 4.76 -11.17
C GLY A 180 0.13 6.11 -11.88
N TYR A 181 -0.53 7.17 -11.38
CA TYR A 181 -0.45 8.51 -11.97
C TYR A 181 1.01 8.92 -12.23
N PRO A 182 1.35 9.44 -13.43
CA PRO A 182 0.44 9.84 -14.51
C PRO A 182 0.05 8.73 -15.51
N TRP A 183 0.59 7.52 -15.41
CA TRP A 183 0.39 6.42 -16.37
C TRP A 183 -0.80 5.52 -16.02
N ILE A 184 -1.95 6.14 -15.77
CA ILE A 184 -3.17 5.43 -15.32
C ILE A 184 -3.59 4.37 -16.34
N ASP A 185 -3.60 4.71 -17.63
CA ASP A 185 -4.03 3.77 -18.67
C ASP A 185 -3.08 2.56 -18.77
N GLU A 186 -1.77 2.76 -18.60
CA GLU A 186 -0.80 1.65 -18.58
C GLU A 186 -1.07 0.69 -17.42
N LEU A 187 -1.35 1.25 -16.23
CA LEU A 187 -1.66 0.44 -15.06
C LEU A 187 -2.98 -0.32 -15.22
N LEU A 188 -4.04 0.31 -15.75
CA LEU A 188 -5.32 -0.34 -15.95
C LEU A 188 -5.23 -1.49 -16.95
N VAL A 189 -4.44 -1.33 -18.02
CA VAL A 189 -4.14 -2.41 -18.97
C VAL A 189 -3.34 -3.54 -18.29
N LEU A 190 -2.36 -3.20 -17.47
CA LEU A 190 -1.57 -4.17 -16.71
C LEU A 190 -2.45 -4.97 -15.73
N ALA A 191 -3.35 -4.30 -15.01
CA ALA A 191 -4.30 -4.91 -14.08
C ALA A 191 -5.32 -5.81 -14.79
N GLY A 192 -5.73 -5.46 -16.02
CA GLY A 192 -6.55 -6.34 -16.85
C GLY A 192 -5.80 -7.56 -17.39
N LYS A 193 -4.48 -7.46 -17.55
CA LYS A 193 -3.62 -8.55 -18.02
C LYS A 193 -3.25 -9.54 -16.93
N HIS A 194 -3.05 -9.07 -15.69
CA HIS A 194 -2.55 -9.88 -14.57
C HIS A 194 -3.50 -9.87 -13.38
N GLU A 195 -3.92 -11.06 -12.95
CA GLU A 195 -4.92 -11.24 -11.89
C GLU A 195 -4.51 -10.59 -10.56
N HIS A 196 -3.23 -10.61 -10.22
CA HIS A 196 -2.74 -10.13 -8.91
C HIS A 196 -2.17 -8.71 -8.94
N VAL A 197 -2.50 -7.92 -9.97
CA VAL A 197 -2.15 -6.50 -10.06
C VAL A 197 -3.37 -5.64 -9.73
N PHE A 198 -3.22 -4.80 -8.71
CA PHE A 198 -4.25 -3.91 -8.17
C PHE A 198 -3.79 -2.46 -8.20
N ALA A 199 -4.75 -1.54 -8.13
CA ALA A 199 -4.51 -0.10 -8.09
C ALA A 199 -5.35 0.53 -6.99
N GLU A 200 -4.80 1.44 -6.18
CA GLU A 200 -5.61 2.22 -5.25
C GLU A 200 -5.82 3.67 -5.71
N VAL A 201 -6.93 4.27 -5.29
CA VAL A 201 -7.49 5.49 -5.89
C VAL A 201 -7.00 6.83 -5.29
N SER A 202 -6.15 6.80 -4.26
CA SER A 202 -5.65 8.01 -3.60
C SER A 202 -4.98 8.98 -4.56
N GLY A 203 -4.96 10.28 -4.24
CA GLY A 203 -4.37 11.31 -5.10
C GLY A 203 -5.14 11.59 -6.41
N VAL A 204 -5.56 10.56 -7.15
CA VAL A 204 -6.54 10.71 -8.25
C VAL A 204 -7.90 11.10 -7.68
N ALA A 205 -8.28 10.56 -6.52
CA ALA A 205 -9.48 10.94 -5.80
C ALA A 205 -9.55 12.44 -5.45
N THR A 206 -8.42 13.16 -5.36
CA THR A 206 -8.44 14.61 -5.11
C THR A 206 -8.61 15.45 -6.38
N ARG A 207 -8.75 14.81 -7.55
CA ARG A 207 -8.83 15.44 -8.87
C ARG A 207 -10.09 14.95 -9.61
N PRO A 208 -11.25 15.60 -9.44
CA PRO A 208 -12.54 15.08 -9.91
C PRO A 208 -12.58 14.67 -11.40
N TRP A 209 -11.97 15.48 -12.27
CA TRP A 209 -11.89 15.16 -13.70
C TRP A 209 -11.01 13.93 -13.97
N GLN A 210 -9.85 13.84 -13.32
CA GLN A 210 -8.96 12.69 -13.48
C GLN A 210 -9.61 11.41 -12.93
N LEU A 211 -10.29 11.52 -11.79
CA LEU A 211 -11.04 10.42 -11.18
C LEU A 211 -12.13 9.91 -12.11
N PHE A 212 -12.94 10.80 -12.68
CA PHE A 212 -13.98 10.40 -13.63
C PHE A 212 -13.38 9.65 -14.84
N ASN A 213 -12.31 10.18 -15.45
CA ASN A 213 -11.67 9.52 -16.58
C ASN A 213 -11.09 8.15 -16.18
N ALA A 214 -10.40 8.06 -15.05
CA ALA A 214 -9.80 6.81 -14.58
C ALA A 214 -10.85 5.73 -14.32
N LEU A 215 -11.96 6.07 -13.65
CA LEU A 215 -13.06 5.11 -13.40
C LEU A 215 -13.82 4.76 -14.67
N SER A 216 -13.99 5.70 -15.60
CA SER A 216 -14.61 5.43 -16.91
C SER A 216 -13.78 4.46 -17.74
N THR A 217 -12.46 4.67 -17.79
CA THR A 217 -11.53 3.75 -18.47
C THR A 217 -11.52 2.38 -17.79
N ALA A 218 -11.43 2.32 -16.45
CA ALA A 218 -11.45 1.06 -15.71
C ALA A 218 -12.76 0.29 -15.93
N SER A 219 -13.90 0.97 -15.96
CA SER A 219 -15.19 0.37 -16.28
C SER A 219 -15.26 -0.15 -17.71
N SER A 220 -14.67 0.58 -18.67
CA SER A 220 -14.66 0.18 -20.09
C SER A 220 -13.77 -1.03 -20.34
N LEU A 221 -12.68 -1.14 -19.59
CA LEU A 221 -11.76 -2.29 -19.62
C LEU A 221 -12.25 -3.48 -18.79
N GLY A 222 -13.30 -3.32 -17.97
CA GLY A 222 -13.81 -4.37 -17.10
C GLY A 222 -12.91 -4.70 -15.91
N VAL A 223 -12.12 -3.73 -15.43
CA VAL A 223 -11.11 -3.92 -14.35
C VAL A 223 -11.48 -3.17 -13.06
N MET A 224 -12.76 -2.83 -12.89
CA MET A 224 -13.24 -2.15 -11.68
C MET A 224 -13.04 -2.99 -10.41
N ASP A 225 -12.95 -4.31 -10.54
CA ASP A 225 -12.62 -5.29 -9.50
C ASP A 225 -11.16 -5.20 -9.02
N ARG A 226 -10.28 -4.57 -9.80
CA ARG A 226 -8.85 -4.37 -9.47
C ARG A 226 -8.56 -3.08 -8.70
N LEU A 227 -9.57 -2.25 -8.46
CA LEU A 227 -9.42 -0.96 -7.80
C LEU A 227 -9.65 -1.06 -6.28
N LEU A 228 -8.77 -0.53 -5.45
CA LEU A 228 -8.90 -0.55 -3.99
C LEU A 228 -9.06 0.87 -3.43
N PHE A 229 -9.65 0.97 -2.24
CA PHE A 229 -9.74 2.23 -1.54
C PHE A 229 -8.44 2.58 -0.82
N GLY A 230 -7.95 3.80 -1.06
CA GLY A 230 -6.85 4.40 -0.32
C GLY A 230 -7.07 5.91 -0.23
N SER A 231 -6.82 6.50 0.95
CA SER A 231 -6.94 7.96 1.12
C SER A 231 -5.68 8.70 0.68
N GLY A 232 -4.52 8.06 0.83
CA GLY A 232 -3.21 8.69 0.65
C GLY A 232 -2.86 9.63 1.79
N PHE A 233 -3.45 9.46 2.99
CA PHE A 233 -3.15 10.28 4.16
C PHE A 233 -1.62 10.43 4.34
N PRO A 234 -1.11 11.66 4.59
CA PRO A 234 -1.83 12.89 4.94
C PRO A 234 -2.18 13.80 3.75
N LEU A 235 -2.18 13.29 2.52
CA LEU A 235 -2.61 14.07 1.35
C LEU A 235 -4.11 14.39 1.40
N SER A 236 -4.93 13.40 1.76
CA SER A 236 -6.36 13.52 1.92
C SER A 236 -6.79 12.65 3.10
N THR A 237 -7.86 13.03 3.78
CA THR A 237 -8.45 12.18 4.81
C THR A 237 -9.32 11.10 4.16
N PRO A 238 -9.53 9.95 4.81
CA PRO A 238 -10.39 8.91 4.25
C PRO A 238 -11.82 9.41 4.00
N GLN A 239 -12.34 10.27 4.88
CA GLN A 239 -13.64 10.91 4.69
C GLN A 239 -13.69 11.71 3.38
N GLN A 240 -12.72 12.59 3.15
CA GLN A 240 -12.66 13.39 1.92
C GLN A 240 -12.54 12.51 0.67
N ALA A 241 -11.70 11.46 0.72
CA ALA A 241 -11.54 10.53 -0.38
C ALA A 241 -12.85 9.78 -0.72
N ILE A 242 -13.58 9.32 0.31
CA ILE A 242 -14.89 8.67 0.16
C ILE A 242 -15.91 9.64 -0.43
N GLU A 243 -16.00 10.87 0.09
CA GLU A 243 -16.91 11.90 -0.40
C GLU A 243 -16.63 12.24 -1.87
N SER A 244 -15.35 12.33 -2.25
CA SER A 244 -14.95 12.58 -3.64
C SER A 244 -15.33 11.43 -4.57
N LEU A 245 -15.11 10.17 -4.16
CA LEU A 245 -15.55 8.99 -4.91
C LEU A 245 -17.06 8.97 -5.15
N TYR A 246 -17.85 9.26 -4.12
CA TYR A 246 -19.32 9.34 -4.26
C TYR A 246 -19.80 10.57 -5.05
N SER A 247 -18.94 11.57 -5.24
CA SER A 247 -19.21 12.78 -6.01
C SER A 247 -18.65 12.74 -7.43
N VAL A 248 -18.09 11.60 -7.88
CA VAL A 248 -17.39 11.48 -9.17
C VAL A 248 -18.20 11.96 -10.38
N ASN A 249 -19.53 11.80 -10.34
CA ASN A 249 -20.42 12.20 -11.45
C ASN A 249 -20.74 13.69 -11.50
N VAL A 250 -20.36 14.48 -10.49
CA VAL A 250 -20.63 15.94 -10.45
C VAL A 250 -20.04 16.63 -11.69
N SER A 251 -18.84 16.23 -12.12
CA SER A 251 -18.14 16.81 -13.27
C SER A 251 -18.82 16.53 -14.63
N VAL A 252 -19.71 15.54 -14.71
CA VAL A 252 -20.37 15.14 -15.98
C VAL A 252 -21.88 15.31 -15.96
N LYS A 253 -22.45 15.86 -14.88
CA LYS A 253 -23.88 16.10 -14.74
C LYS A 253 -24.37 17.04 -15.85
N GLY A 254 -25.40 16.61 -16.60
CA GLY A 254 -25.97 17.38 -17.70
C GLY A 254 -25.23 17.25 -19.04
N THR A 255 -24.22 16.39 -19.11
CA THR A 255 -23.51 16.04 -20.36
C THR A 255 -24.03 14.69 -20.91
N PRO A 256 -23.72 14.31 -22.16
CA PRO A 256 -24.05 12.98 -22.70
C PRO A 256 -23.09 11.87 -22.23
N LEU A 257 -22.09 12.18 -21.40
CA LEU A 257 -21.13 11.19 -20.91
C LEU A 257 -21.80 10.20 -19.95
N PRO A 258 -21.43 8.90 -20.00
CA PRO A 258 -21.98 7.90 -19.11
C PRO A 258 -21.56 8.18 -17.66
N SER A 259 -22.51 8.05 -16.72
CA SER A 259 -22.21 8.15 -15.29
C SER A 259 -21.58 6.86 -14.77
N ILE A 260 -20.68 6.98 -13.79
CA ILE A 260 -20.18 5.84 -13.03
C ILE A 260 -21.26 5.39 -12.05
N SER A 261 -21.61 4.10 -12.08
CA SER A 261 -22.63 3.55 -11.18
C SER A 261 -22.22 3.66 -9.72
N ARG A 262 -23.15 4.05 -8.84
CA ARG A 262 -22.91 4.12 -7.40
C ARG A 262 -22.52 2.77 -6.79
N SER A 263 -23.01 1.67 -7.38
CA SER A 263 -22.64 0.31 -6.95
C SER A 263 -21.16 0.04 -7.16
N LEU A 264 -20.60 0.38 -8.32
CA LEU A 264 -19.17 0.24 -8.61
C LEU A 264 -18.31 1.10 -7.67
N VAL A 265 -18.75 2.32 -7.38
CA VAL A 265 -18.07 3.18 -6.39
C VAL A 265 -18.07 2.54 -5.01
N LYS A 266 -19.22 2.01 -4.58
CA LYS A 266 -19.35 1.29 -3.30
C LYS A 266 -18.42 0.08 -3.25
N GLU A 267 -18.34 -0.69 -4.33
CA GLU A 267 -17.47 -1.85 -4.42
C GLU A 267 -16.00 -1.48 -4.26
N ILE A 268 -15.53 -0.33 -4.75
CA ILE A 268 -14.15 0.14 -4.51
C ILE A 268 -13.94 0.46 -3.02
N VAL A 269 -14.87 1.21 -2.42
CA VAL A 269 -14.78 1.67 -1.02
C VAL A 269 -14.82 0.53 -0.02
N GLU A 270 -15.68 -0.47 -0.27
CA GLU A 270 -15.93 -1.57 0.66
C GLU A 270 -15.23 -2.89 0.26
N ARG A 271 -14.35 -2.86 -0.75
CA ARG A 271 -13.59 -4.06 -1.16
C ARG A 271 -12.73 -4.54 0.00
N ASP A 272 -12.69 -5.85 0.19
CA ASP A 272 -11.76 -6.48 1.15
C ASP A 272 -10.33 -6.40 0.61
N ALA A 273 -9.69 -5.26 0.82
CA ALA A 273 -8.33 -5.01 0.38
C ALA A 273 -7.33 -5.96 1.05
N LEU A 274 -7.60 -6.42 2.28
CA LEU A 274 -6.72 -7.40 2.94
C LEU A 274 -6.73 -8.72 2.18
N HIS A 275 -7.92 -9.21 1.81
CA HIS A 275 -8.05 -10.43 1.01
C HIS A 275 -7.38 -10.28 -0.37
N CYS A 276 -7.65 -9.18 -1.08
CA CYS A 276 -7.02 -8.90 -2.38
C CYS A 276 -5.49 -8.92 -2.30
N LEU A 277 -4.92 -8.39 -1.20
CA LEU A 277 -3.48 -8.30 -0.96
C LEU A 277 -2.90 -9.51 -0.23
N GLY A 278 -3.72 -10.50 0.14
CA GLY A 278 -3.24 -11.70 0.84
C GLY A 278 -2.85 -11.46 2.29
N ILE A 279 -3.22 -10.33 2.86
CA ILE A 279 -2.94 -9.99 4.24
C ILE A 279 -3.95 -10.72 5.12
N PRO A 280 -3.52 -11.51 6.12
CA PRO A 280 -4.43 -12.19 7.03
C PRO A 280 -5.38 -11.21 7.72
N SER A 281 -6.66 -11.56 7.80
CA SER A 281 -7.64 -10.71 8.51
C SER A 281 -7.31 -10.64 9.99
N ILE A 282 -7.12 -9.43 10.49
CA ILE A 282 -6.90 -9.15 11.92
C ILE A 282 -8.20 -9.15 12.74
N LEU A 283 -9.37 -9.10 12.08
CA LEU A 283 -10.68 -9.03 12.74
C LEU A 283 -11.20 -10.40 13.22
N THR A 284 -10.63 -11.51 12.75
CA THR A 284 -11.05 -12.87 13.13
C THR A 284 -10.35 -13.42 14.38
N GLY A 285 -9.55 -12.61 15.08
CA GLY A 285 -8.83 -13.00 16.28
C GLY A 285 -9.68 -13.04 17.56
N ASN A 286 -10.69 -13.93 17.63
CA ASN A 286 -11.30 -14.38 18.89
C ASN A 286 -12.17 -15.64 18.68
N ASN A 287 -11.56 -16.77 18.28
CA ASN A 287 -11.97 -18.13 18.70
C ASN A 287 -11.19 -19.19 17.90
N THR A 288 -9.98 -19.52 18.34
CA THR A 288 -9.45 -20.90 18.30
C THR A 288 -8.19 -20.96 19.19
N SER A 289 -8.45 -21.23 20.47
CA SER A 289 -7.65 -22.09 21.34
C SER A 289 -6.16 -22.30 20.99
N ARG A 290 -5.30 -21.50 21.62
CA ARG A 290 -4.00 -21.97 22.13
C ARG A 290 -4.24 -22.90 23.33
N VAL A 291 -4.52 -24.18 23.10
CA VAL A 291 -4.29 -25.25 24.08
C VAL A 291 -3.94 -26.51 23.31
N ASN A 292 -2.66 -26.89 23.38
CA ASN A 292 -2.22 -28.25 23.70
C ASN A 292 -0.69 -28.23 23.85
N ASN A 293 -0.27 -27.92 25.08
CA ASN A 293 0.99 -28.40 25.60
C ASN A 293 0.76 -29.87 26.00
N ASP A 294 1.16 -30.81 25.14
CA ASP A 294 1.42 -32.18 25.61
C ASP A 294 2.88 -32.27 26.01
N THR A 295 3.10 -31.93 27.28
CA THR A 295 4.28 -32.31 28.05
C THR A 295 4.39 -33.83 28.12
N THR A 296 5.49 -34.32 27.57
CA THR A 296 6.12 -35.59 27.89
C THR A 296 6.21 -35.80 29.40
N THR A 297 5.52 -36.83 29.90
CA THR A 297 5.83 -37.43 31.21
C THR A 297 6.13 -38.90 31.04
N TYR A 298 7.42 -39.20 31.13
CA TYR A 298 8.01 -40.51 31.34
C TYR A 298 7.63 -41.03 32.73
N ASN A 299 7.12 -42.26 32.84
CA ASN A 299 6.82 -42.89 34.12
C ASN A 299 7.41 -44.33 34.16
N PRO A 300 8.49 -44.58 34.90
CA PRO A 300 9.02 -45.91 35.13
C PRO A 300 8.58 -46.42 36.50
N ALA A 301 7.73 -47.46 36.55
CA ALA A 301 7.69 -48.52 37.58
C ALA A 301 6.31 -49.17 37.63
N ASN A 302 6.25 -50.47 37.28
CA ASN A 302 5.84 -51.51 38.22
C ASN A 302 5.97 -52.89 37.58
N ASN A 303 7.02 -53.60 37.98
CA ASN A 303 7.01 -55.06 38.10
C ASN A 303 6.10 -55.43 39.29
N ALA A 304 5.16 -56.35 39.10
CA ALA A 304 4.87 -57.46 40.02
C ALA A 304 3.57 -58.20 39.64
N SER A 305 3.72 -59.49 39.32
CA SER A 305 2.89 -60.61 39.80
C SER A 305 1.41 -60.69 39.39
N ASN A 306 1.10 -61.44 38.33
CA ASN A 306 0.49 -62.80 38.39
C ASN A 306 0.25 -63.35 36.98
#